data_AF-W8Y2S6-F1
#
_entry.id   AF-W8Y2S6-F1
#
_cell.length_a   1.000
_cell.length_b   1.000
_cell.length_c   1.000
_cell.angle_alpha   90.00
_cell.angle_beta   90.00
_cell.angle_gamma   90.00
#
_symmetry.space_group_name_H-M   'P 1'
#
loop_
_entity.id
_entity.type
_entity.pdbx_description
1 polymer ?
#
loop_
_entity_poly.entity_id
_entity_poly.type
_entity_poly.pdbx_seq_one_letter_code
_entity_poly.pdbx_strand_id
1 'polypeptide(L)'
;MKLHKALQPSFIKRMYYMRFLGKFTKAEKEKSGENFFVQCLSPIPFTLQEQFTNEPYVFEGLCSNKKNEKIFSELKKRKLEKQLVMFRLYYERGNVYVELICTEEPKEIASSYKMIPAPKVTNNKKRESLERKLSNGYLSFLMPKFPKDFEPPELLWHDGRLYGNISLKSSISSIAYFEQKRECKYINCSDWTKYVEIAVEDQLYFVSDYVYEQLKKRMHEEGKLVEVEDIKVQKDEWEWDERESSFLQYVQSMVHNKGLYLDETDIYNFHISVKTNMLTILGGIPGVGKSRFVQTYAEALGLQYGEELVWIPISPSYQEPHDLLGYLHPNGTFIESETKLVRTLMKAKENPNQLYIIVFDEMNMSHIEHWFTPFLSVLELETKNRILNLYEGVQDIENSIPSTIEIGENIIFVGTVNFDETTKELSDRLLDRTNLITLQKIPFCEMDMEQGKVVLHPPLKVTAGEFRINWMRNKR
;
A
#
# COMPACT_ATOMS: atom_id res chain seq x y z
N MET A 1 -8.89 -15.33 28.63
CA MET A 1 -8.46 -16.73 28.35
C MET A 1 -6.95 -16.79 28.19
N LYS A 2 -6.31 -17.85 28.70
CA LYS A 2 -4.84 -18.03 28.62
C LYS A 2 -4.47 -18.68 27.28
N LEU A 3 -3.56 -18.07 26.54
CA LEU A 3 -3.15 -18.59 25.24
C LEU A 3 -2.15 -19.73 25.37
N HIS A 4 -2.24 -20.73 24.49
CA HIS A 4 -1.29 -21.85 24.42
C HIS A 4 0.08 -21.43 23.86
N LYS A 5 0.13 -20.37 23.05
CA LYS A 5 1.34 -19.78 22.46
C LYS A 5 1.27 -18.25 22.54
N ALA A 6 2.42 -17.59 22.67
CA ALA A 6 2.48 -16.13 22.61
C ALA A 6 2.09 -15.63 21.21
N LEU A 7 1.30 -14.55 21.14
CA LEU A 7 0.92 -13.92 19.87
C LEU A 7 2.11 -13.15 19.28
N GLN A 8 2.23 -13.15 17.95
CA GLN A 8 3.24 -12.36 17.27
C GLN A 8 3.04 -10.85 17.51
N PRO A 9 4.12 -10.06 17.70
CA PRO A 9 4.01 -8.62 17.94
C PRO A 9 3.24 -7.84 16.85
N SER A 10 3.39 -8.24 15.58
CA SER A 10 2.69 -7.62 14.46
C SER A 10 1.17 -7.85 14.53
N PHE A 11 0.74 -9.05 14.91
CA PHE A 11 -0.67 -9.38 15.13
C PHE A 11 -1.26 -8.62 16.32
N ILE A 12 -0.52 -8.50 17.43
CA ILE A 12 -0.97 -7.75 18.62
C ILE A 12 -1.30 -6.30 18.25
N LYS A 13 -0.43 -5.64 17.46
CA LYS A 13 -0.69 -4.28 16.96
C LYS A 13 -1.96 -4.21 16.11
N ARG A 14 -2.19 -5.16 15.19
CA ARG A 14 -3.39 -5.19 14.34
C ARG A 14 -4.67 -5.48 15.14
N MET A 15 -4.62 -6.44 16.05
CA MET A 15 -5.74 -6.85 16.91
C MET A 15 -6.34 -5.66 17.68
N TYR A 16 -5.50 -4.73 18.12
CA TYR A 16 -5.93 -3.54 18.83
C TYR A 16 -6.85 -2.60 18.00
N TYR A 17 -6.72 -2.63 16.67
CA TYR A 17 -7.56 -1.87 15.73
C TYR A 17 -8.82 -2.61 15.29
N MET A 18 -8.91 -3.92 15.55
CA MET A 18 -10.10 -4.71 15.27
C MET A 18 -11.24 -4.32 16.23
N ARG A 19 -12.47 -4.58 15.79
CA ARG A 19 -13.70 -4.32 16.57
C ARG A 19 -14.54 -5.58 16.58
N PHE A 20 -15.16 -5.85 17.72
CA PHE A 20 -15.98 -7.03 17.96
C PHE A 20 -17.29 -6.65 18.60
N LEU A 21 -18.31 -7.48 18.36
CA LEU A 21 -19.63 -7.36 18.95
C LEU A 21 -19.86 -8.53 19.90
N GLY A 22 -20.50 -8.27 21.03
CA GLY A 22 -20.79 -9.32 22.00
C GLY A 22 -21.88 -8.96 22.98
N LYS A 23 -22.16 -9.89 23.89
CA LYS A 23 -23.07 -9.67 25.01
C LYS A 23 -22.40 -10.04 26.32
N PHE A 24 -22.80 -9.41 27.41
CA PHE A 24 -22.35 -9.82 28.73
C PHE A 24 -22.85 -11.23 29.05
N THR A 25 -21.98 -12.04 29.65
CA THR A 25 -22.31 -13.39 30.12
C THR A 25 -21.77 -13.58 31.54
N LYS A 26 -22.40 -14.48 32.29
CA LYS A 26 -21.90 -14.89 33.62
C LYS A 26 -20.99 -16.09 33.42
N ALA A 27 -19.76 -16.01 33.91
CA ALA A 27 -18.86 -17.17 33.90
C ALA A 27 -18.94 -17.92 35.24
N GLU A 28 -18.84 -19.25 35.19
CA GLU A 28 -18.89 -20.15 36.35
C GLU A 28 -17.74 -19.96 37.36
N LYS A 29 -16.77 -19.07 37.07
CA LYS A 29 -15.63 -18.73 37.94
C LYS A 29 -15.66 -17.24 38.36
N GLU A 30 -16.79 -16.75 38.86
CA GLU A 30 -16.81 -15.49 39.63
C GLU A 30 -16.04 -15.66 40.95
N LYS A 31 -14.72 -15.48 40.90
CA LYS A 31 -13.92 -15.23 42.10
C LYS A 31 -13.65 -13.73 42.13
N SER A 32 -14.37 -13.03 43.01
CA SER A 32 -14.36 -11.58 43.25
C SER A 32 -14.83 -10.72 42.06
N GLY A 33 -15.76 -9.79 42.29
CA GLY A 33 -16.40 -8.93 41.28
C GLY A 33 -15.47 -7.90 40.60
N GLU A 34 -14.21 -8.25 40.38
CA GLU A 34 -13.21 -7.44 39.68
C GLU A 34 -13.19 -7.69 38.16
N ASN A 35 -13.75 -8.82 37.70
CA ASN A 35 -13.72 -9.23 36.29
C ASN A 35 -15.14 -9.38 35.72
N PHE A 36 -15.29 -9.13 34.43
CA PHE A 36 -16.52 -9.35 33.67
C PHE A 36 -16.24 -10.21 32.44
N PHE A 37 -17.27 -10.84 31.89
CA PHE A 37 -17.13 -11.72 30.73
C PHE A 37 -18.05 -11.28 29.59
N VAL A 38 -17.50 -11.29 28.38
CA VAL A 38 -18.22 -10.95 27.15
C VAL A 38 -18.15 -12.14 26.21
N GLN A 39 -19.32 -12.66 25.84
CA GLN A 39 -19.44 -13.62 24.77
C GLN A 39 -19.38 -12.87 23.43
N CYS A 40 -18.40 -13.20 22.59
CA CYS A 40 -18.28 -12.66 21.24
C CYS A 40 -19.36 -13.26 20.34
N LEU A 41 -20.08 -12.40 19.63
CA LEU A 41 -21.14 -12.76 18.69
C LEU A 41 -20.77 -12.43 17.24
N SER A 42 -19.67 -11.70 17.02
CA SER A 42 -19.09 -11.42 15.71
C SER A 42 -17.95 -12.38 15.36
N PRO A 43 -17.54 -12.49 14.08
CA PRO A 43 -16.41 -13.31 13.67
C PRO A 43 -15.12 -12.93 14.41
N ILE A 44 -14.27 -13.92 14.68
CA ILE A 44 -12.94 -13.73 15.27
C ILE A 44 -11.84 -14.09 14.26
N PRO A 45 -10.63 -13.51 14.35
CA PRO A 45 -9.53 -13.80 13.42
C PRO A 45 -9.05 -15.24 13.50
N PHE A 46 -8.56 -15.80 12.38
CA PHE A 46 -8.07 -17.18 12.29
C PHE A 46 -7.00 -17.49 13.34
N THR A 47 -6.07 -16.56 13.58
CA THR A 47 -5.01 -16.67 14.59
C THR A 47 -5.56 -16.90 16.01
N LEU A 48 -6.74 -16.36 16.32
CA LEU A 48 -7.41 -16.61 17.61
C LEU A 48 -8.24 -17.91 17.56
N GLN A 49 -8.89 -18.22 16.44
CA GLN A 49 -9.62 -19.48 16.25
C GLN A 49 -8.72 -20.70 16.46
N GLU A 50 -7.50 -20.69 15.91
CA GLU A 50 -6.52 -21.76 16.10
C GLU A 50 -6.13 -22.00 17.57
N GLN A 51 -6.28 -20.98 18.42
CA GLN A 51 -5.90 -21.05 19.83
C GLN A 51 -7.09 -21.37 20.75
N PHE A 52 -8.33 -21.24 20.27
CA PHE A 52 -9.55 -21.47 21.03
C PHE A 52 -10.36 -22.60 20.39
N THR A 53 -10.29 -23.79 21.00
CA THR A 53 -10.81 -25.03 20.40
C THR A 53 -12.33 -25.17 20.41
N ASN A 54 -13.05 -24.40 21.25
CA ASN A 54 -14.51 -24.55 21.43
C ASN A 54 -15.24 -23.19 21.41
N GLU A 55 -16.34 -23.12 20.64
CA GLU A 55 -17.36 -22.08 20.75
C GLU A 55 -18.31 -22.37 21.93
N PRO A 56 -18.90 -21.35 22.59
CA PRO A 56 -18.81 -19.92 22.28
C PRO A 56 -17.54 -19.24 22.80
N TYR A 57 -17.02 -18.27 22.05
CA TYR A 57 -15.85 -17.49 22.46
C TYR A 57 -16.21 -16.50 23.57
N VAL A 58 -15.70 -16.74 24.78
CA VAL A 58 -15.90 -15.86 25.94
C VAL A 58 -14.59 -15.23 26.36
N PHE A 59 -14.56 -13.90 26.31
CA PHE A 59 -13.39 -13.11 26.69
C PHE A 59 -13.59 -12.46 28.07
N GLU A 60 -12.50 -12.34 28.81
CA GLU A 60 -12.47 -11.77 30.15
C GLU A 60 -12.06 -10.30 30.06
N GLY A 61 -12.72 -9.42 30.80
CA GLY A 61 -12.34 -8.02 30.93
C GLY A 61 -12.16 -7.65 32.40
N LEU A 62 -11.24 -6.72 32.66
CA LEU A 62 -10.98 -6.20 34.01
C LEU A 62 -11.84 -4.96 34.24
N CYS A 63 -12.66 -4.94 35.30
CA CYS A 63 -13.46 -3.78 35.70
C CYS A 63 -12.57 -2.60 36.13
N SER A 64 -11.38 -2.88 36.66
CA SER A 64 -10.38 -1.89 37.13
C SER A 64 -9.69 -1.11 36.01
N ASN A 65 -9.86 -1.51 34.75
CA ASN A 65 -9.33 -0.73 33.63
C ASN A 65 -10.12 0.59 33.51
N LYS A 66 -9.43 1.73 33.56
CA LYS A 66 -10.02 3.09 33.53
C LYS A 66 -11.07 3.30 32.45
N LYS A 67 -10.93 2.66 31.29
CA LYS A 67 -11.90 2.76 30.18
C LYS A 67 -13.15 1.92 30.42
N ASN A 68 -12.97 0.70 30.93
CA ASN A 68 -14.08 -0.18 31.30
C ASN A 68 -14.87 0.43 32.47
N GLU A 69 -14.18 0.98 33.48
CA GLU A 69 -14.79 1.61 34.64
C GLU A 69 -15.77 2.74 34.27
N LYS A 70 -15.41 3.58 33.28
CA LYS A 70 -16.30 4.63 32.77
C LYS A 70 -17.61 4.04 32.23
N ILE A 71 -17.51 3.06 31.35
CA ILE A 71 -18.69 2.42 30.73
C ILE A 71 -19.52 1.67 31.78
N PHE A 72 -18.87 1.00 32.73
CA PHE A 72 -19.57 0.34 33.84
C PHE A 72 -20.27 1.32 34.77
N SER A 73 -19.71 2.50 35.02
CA SER A 73 -20.37 3.52 35.84
C SER A 73 -21.65 4.05 35.18
N GLU A 74 -21.68 4.13 33.84
CA GLU A 74 -22.89 4.44 33.06
C GLU A 74 -23.90 3.28 33.05
N LEU A 75 -23.43 2.03 33.01
CA LEU A 75 -24.26 0.82 32.95
C LEU A 75 -24.91 0.42 34.28
N LYS A 76 -24.45 0.92 35.44
CA LYS A 76 -24.96 0.56 36.79
C LYS A 76 -26.48 0.78 37.00
N LYS A 77 -27.17 1.44 36.07
CA LYS A 77 -28.63 1.64 36.08
C LYS A 77 -29.42 0.74 35.10
N ARG A 78 -28.77 -0.10 34.29
CA ARG A 78 -29.39 -0.90 33.22
C ARG A 78 -29.19 -2.40 33.40
N LYS A 79 -30.04 -3.22 32.78
CA LYS A 79 -29.89 -4.69 32.77
C LYS A 79 -28.76 -5.10 31.82
N LEU A 80 -27.62 -5.51 32.37
CA LEU A 80 -26.41 -5.93 31.62
C LEU A 80 -26.72 -7.01 30.57
N GLU A 81 -27.63 -7.94 30.87
CA GLU A 81 -28.01 -9.05 29.99
C GLU A 81 -28.74 -8.61 28.71
N LYS A 82 -29.20 -7.35 28.64
CA LYS A 82 -29.87 -6.77 27.46
C LYS A 82 -28.98 -5.83 26.65
N GLN A 83 -27.73 -5.65 27.04
CA GLN A 83 -26.82 -4.73 26.37
C GLN A 83 -26.01 -5.47 25.31
N LEU A 84 -26.03 -4.94 24.10
CA LEU A 84 -25.11 -5.27 23.03
C LEU A 84 -23.84 -4.44 23.23
N VAL A 85 -22.69 -5.09 23.16
CA VAL A 85 -21.42 -4.51 23.56
C VAL A 85 -20.48 -4.50 22.37
N MET A 86 -19.98 -3.32 22.00
CA MET A 86 -18.83 -3.20 21.12
C MET A 86 -17.56 -3.13 21.96
N PHE A 87 -16.60 -3.99 21.63
CA PHE A 87 -15.33 -4.06 22.34
C PHE A 87 -14.16 -4.29 21.39
N ARG A 88 -12.96 -4.12 21.93
CA ARG A 88 -11.70 -4.52 21.30
C ARG A 88 -10.92 -5.44 22.24
N LEU A 89 -10.00 -6.20 21.66
CA LEU A 89 -9.14 -7.10 22.40
C LEU A 89 -7.75 -6.50 22.56
N TYR A 90 -7.16 -6.67 23.74
CA TYR A 90 -5.77 -6.34 24.00
C TYR A 90 -5.05 -7.52 24.65
N TYR A 91 -3.74 -7.62 24.41
CA TYR A 91 -2.91 -8.70 24.92
C TYR A 91 -2.01 -8.19 26.04
N GLU A 92 -2.08 -8.82 27.20
CA GLU A 92 -1.25 -8.49 28.35
C GLU A 92 -0.83 -9.76 29.09
N ARG A 93 0.48 -9.92 29.32
CA ARG A 93 1.09 -11.01 30.12
C ARG A 93 0.61 -12.43 29.75
N GLY A 94 0.41 -12.72 28.46
CA GLY A 94 -0.01 -14.04 27.99
C GLY A 94 -1.53 -14.26 27.91
N ASN A 95 -2.32 -13.27 28.29
CA ASN A 95 -3.78 -13.33 28.27
C ASN A 95 -4.36 -12.28 27.31
N VAL A 96 -5.51 -12.62 26.72
CA VAL A 96 -6.32 -11.69 25.93
C VAL A 96 -7.47 -11.18 26.79
N TYR A 97 -7.59 -9.85 26.85
CA TYR A 97 -8.58 -9.15 27.64
C TYR A 97 -9.51 -8.26 26.79
N VAL A 98 -10.70 -8.02 27.33
CA VAL A 98 -11.72 -7.13 26.75
C VAL A 98 -11.51 -5.69 27.21
N GLU A 99 -11.46 -4.77 26.25
CA GLU A 99 -11.65 -3.35 26.48
C GLU A 99 -12.95 -2.89 25.81
N LEU A 100 -13.89 -2.40 26.62
CA LEU A 100 -15.19 -1.90 26.17
C LEU A 100 -15.04 -0.58 25.42
N ILE A 101 -15.83 -0.40 24.37
CA ILE A 101 -15.85 0.83 23.56
C ILE A 101 -17.18 1.54 23.70
N CYS A 102 -18.28 0.84 23.42
CA CYS A 102 -19.63 1.35 23.63
C CYS A 102 -20.61 0.22 23.94
N THR A 103 -21.78 0.58 24.44
CA THR A 103 -22.89 -0.34 24.67
C THR A 103 -24.18 0.24 24.14
N GLU A 104 -24.97 -0.58 23.48
CA GLU A 104 -26.29 -0.23 22.97
C GLU A 104 -27.34 -1.20 23.52
N GLU A 105 -28.59 -0.75 23.61
CA GLU A 105 -29.72 -1.56 24.07
C GLU A 105 -30.65 -1.81 22.88
N PRO A 106 -30.33 -2.79 22.00
CA PRO A 106 -31.18 -3.10 20.87
C PRO A 106 -32.51 -3.73 21.34
N LYS A 107 -33.51 -3.72 20.46
CA LYS A 107 -34.82 -4.35 20.74
C LYS A 107 -34.68 -5.85 20.98
N GLU A 108 -33.80 -6.51 20.24
CA GLU A 108 -33.50 -7.92 20.33
C GLU A 108 -32.02 -8.16 20.00
N ILE A 109 -31.34 -9.03 20.74
CA ILE A 109 -29.95 -9.40 20.46
C ILE A 109 -29.97 -10.68 19.64
N ALA A 110 -29.50 -10.61 18.39
CA ALA A 110 -29.35 -11.78 17.54
C ALA A 110 -28.36 -12.80 18.10
N SER A 111 -28.47 -14.06 17.67
CA SER A 111 -27.55 -15.14 18.05
C SER A 111 -26.12 -14.93 17.54
N SER A 112 -25.98 -14.30 16.38
CA SER A 112 -24.71 -14.05 15.70
C SER A 112 -24.83 -12.82 14.81
N TYR A 113 -23.68 -12.16 14.60
CA TYR A 113 -23.55 -10.98 13.75
C TYR A 113 -22.46 -11.20 12.71
N LYS A 114 -22.60 -10.56 11.56
CA LYS A 114 -21.61 -10.52 10.49
C LYS A 114 -21.08 -9.10 10.30
N MET A 115 -19.89 -9.01 9.76
CA MET A 115 -19.19 -7.75 9.50
C MET A 115 -19.28 -7.40 8.01
N ILE A 116 -19.71 -6.19 7.70
CA ILE A 116 -19.69 -5.63 6.34
C ILE A 116 -18.74 -4.43 6.35
N PRO A 117 -17.53 -4.55 5.77
CA PRO A 117 -16.60 -3.44 5.73
C PRO A 117 -16.96 -2.42 4.64
N ALA A 118 -16.53 -1.19 4.87
CA ALA A 118 -16.61 -0.10 3.91
C ALA A 118 -15.20 0.34 3.47
N PRO A 119 -14.88 0.19 2.18
CA PRO A 119 -13.59 0.62 1.62
C PRO A 119 -13.35 2.13 1.81
N LYS A 120 -12.13 2.49 2.18
CA LYS A 120 -11.69 3.89 2.24
C LYS A 120 -11.24 4.35 0.85
N VAL A 121 -11.90 5.39 0.32
CA VAL A 121 -11.59 5.97 -0.99
C VAL A 121 -11.30 7.46 -0.84
N THR A 122 -10.17 7.92 -1.38
CA THR A 122 -9.64 9.29 -1.21
C THR A 122 -10.01 10.28 -2.32
N ASN A 123 -10.69 9.86 -3.39
CA ASN A 123 -10.99 10.72 -4.55
C ASN A 123 -12.34 11.46 -4.44
N ASN A 124 -12.45 12.63 -5.09
CA ASN A 124 -13.70 13.42 -5.22
C ASN A 124 -14.87 12.62 -5.85
N LYS A 125 -14.57 11.58 -6.63
CA LYS A 125 -15.54 10.62 -7.16
C LYS A 125 -15.39 9.26 -6.45
N LYS A 126 -15.77 9.21 -5.18
CA LYS A 126 -15.55 8.04 -4.30
C LYS A 126 -16.15 6.76 -4.88
N ARG A 127 -17.39 6.82 -5.38
CA ARG A 127 -18.13 5.68 -5.94
C ARG A 127 -17.52 5.12 -7.23
N GLU A 128 -17.37 5.97 -8.25
CA GLU A 128 -16.79 5.56 -9.55
C GLU A 128 -15.38 4.98 -9.38
N SER A 129 -14.59 5.55 -8.47
CA SER A 129 -13.24 5.07 -8.16
C SER A 129 -13.27 3.66 -7.56
N LEU A 130 -14.18 3.36 -6.62
CA LEU A 130 -14.31 2.01 -6.06
C LEU A 130 -14.78 1.00 -7.11
N GLU A 131 -15.78 1.36 -7.92
CA GLU A 131 -16.33 0.52 -8.98
C GLU A 131 -15.26 0.14 -10.02
N ARG A 132 -14.37 1.07 -10.37
CA ARG A 132 -13.17 0.78 -11.20
C ARG A 132 -12.21 -0.20 -10.55
N LYS A 133 -11.99 -0.06 -9.23
CA LYS A 133 -11.08 -0.98 -8.52
C LYS A 133 -11.64 -2.39 -8.43
N LEU A 134 -12.95 -2.53 -8.24
CA LEU A 134 -13.65 -3.82 -8.15
C LEU A 134 -13.78 -4.51 -9.53
N SER A 135 -13.90 -3.74 -10.62
CA SER A 135 -14.04 -4.29 -11.99
C SER A 135 -12.70 -4.63 -12.64
N ASN A 136 -11.68 -3.79 -12.48
CA ASN A 136 -10.36 -4.03 -13.09
C ASN A 136 -9.63 -5.19 -12.40
N GLY A 137 -9.90 -5.44 -11.13
CA GLY A 137 -9.39 -6.60 -10.36
C GLY A 137 -7.92 -6.54 -9.96
N TYR A 138 -7.09 -5.68 -10.54
CA TYR A 138 -5.67 -5.50 -10.12
C TYR A 138 -5.45 -4.28 -9.21
N LEU A 139 -6.45 -3.39 -9.08
CA LEU A 139 -6.31 -2.19 -8.27
C LEU A 139 -6.72 -2.46 -6.82
N SER A 140 -5.79 -2.26 -5.89
CA SER A 140 -6.07 -2.44 -4.47
C SER A 140 -6.82 -1.26 -3.85
N PHE A 141 -7.64 -1.57 -2.85
CA PHE A 141 -8.30 -0.61 -1.98
C PHE A 141 -8.11 -0.98 -0.52
N LEU A 142 -8.25 0.01 0.37
CA LEU A 142 -7.93 -0.12 1.79
C LEU A 142 -9.19 -0.34 2.63
N MET A 143 -9.11 -1.31 3.55
CA MET A 143 -10.12 -1.61 4.57
C MET A 143 -9.47 -1.57 5.97
N PRO A 144 -9.29 -0.37 6.56
CA PRO A 144 -8.48 -0.20 7.78
C PRO A 144 -8.95 -1.00 9.00
N LYS A 145 -10.26 -1.24 9.12
CA LYS A 145 -10.88 -1.96 10.24
C LYS A 145 -11.10 -3.46 9.97
N PHE A 146 -10.74 -3.95 8.78
CA PHE A 146 -10.93 -5.33 8.36
C PHE A 146 -9.62 -5.88 7.79
N PRO A 147 -8.67 -6.27 8.65
CA PRO A 147 -7.39 -6.83 8.21
C PRO A 147 -7.52 -8.28 7.70
N LYS A 148 -6.51 -8.77 6.97
CA LYS A 148 -6.41 -10.10 6.37
C LYS A 148 -6.51 -11.28 7.34
N ASP A 149 -6.51 -11.00 8.64
CA ASP A 149 -6.63 -12.02 9.69
C ASP A 149 -8.07 -12.58 9.80
N PHE A 150 -9.05 -11.96 9.13
CA PHE A 150 -10.45 -12.42 9.02
C PHE A 150 -10.72 -13.15 7.69
N GLU A 151 -11.79 -13.94 7.65
CA GLU A 151 -12.37 -14.43 6.40
C GLU A 151 -12.68 -13.26 5.46
N PRO A 152 -12.27 -13.31 4.17
CA PRO A 152 -12.56 -12.26 3.21
C PRO A 152 -14.06 -11.96 3.15
N PRO A 153 -14.46 -10.67 3.19
CA PRO A 153 -15.86 -10.31 3.22
C PRO A 153 -16.51 -10.55 1.85
N GLU A 154 -17.69 -11.16 1.85
CA GLU A 154 -18.48 -11.39 0.62
C GLU A 154 -19.37 -10.21 0.23
N LEU A 155 -19.53 -9.23 1.14
CA LEU A 155 -20.33 -8.04 0.93
C LEU A 155 -19.51 -6.80 1.34
N LEU A 156 -19.62 -5.73 0.57
CA LEU A 156 -19.02 -4.42 0.87
C LEU A 156 -20.10 -3.33 0.82
N TRP A 157 -19.97 -2.35 1.69
CA TRP A 157 -20.82 -1.17 1.68
C TRP A 157 -20.05 0.07 1.23
N HIS A 158 -20.57 0.83 0.27
CA HIS A 158 -20.02 2.13 -0.07
C HIS A 158 -21.05 3.05 -0.70
N ASP A 159 -21.25 4.23 -0.11
CA ASP A 159 -21.99 5.37 -0.67
C ASP A 159 -23.36 5.02 -1.27
N GLY A 160 -24.23 4.40 -0.45
CA GLY A 160 -25.61 4.06 -0.84
C GLY A 160 -25.74 2.77 -1.66
N ARG A 161 -24.62 2.07 -1.94
CA ARG A 161 -24.60 0.80 -2.65
C ARG A 161 -24.00 -0.31 -1.79
N LEU A 162 -24.68 -1.45 -1.81
CA LEU A 162 -24.13 -2.72 -1.36
C LEU A 162 -23.52 -3.42 -2.57
N TYR A 163 -22.30 -3.91 -2.43
CA TYR A 163 -21.59 -4.69 -3.45
C TYR A 163 -21.45 -6.13 -2.96
N GLY A 164 -21.57 -7.09 -3.87
CA GLY A 164 -21.42 -8.51 -3.57
C GLY A 164 -21.06 -9.32 -4.81
N ASN A 165 -21.08 -10.64 -4.68
CA ASN A 165 -20.47 -11.55 -5.67
C ASN A 165 -18.98 -11.23 -5.91
N ILE A 166 -18.29 -10.91 -4.82
CA ILE A 166 -16.88 -10.50 -4.79
C ILE A 166 -16.02 -11.63 -4.23
N SER A 167 -14.80 -11.73 -4.73
CA SER A 167 -13.77 -12.66 -4.31
C SER A 167 -12.50 -11.87 -4.02
N LEU A 168 -12.42 -11.34 -2.80
CA LEU A 168 -11.32 -10.47 -2.38
C LEU A 168 -10.10 -11.28 -1.95
N LYS A 169 -8.93 -10.85 -2.42
CA LYS A 169 -7.63 -11.33 -1.92
C LYS A 169 -6.86 -10.18 -1.31
N SER A 170 -6.21 -10.44 -0.17
CA SER A 170 -5.34 -9.46 0.47
C SER A 170 -4.09 -9.22 -0.39
N SER A 171 -3.68 -7.97 -0.51
CA SER A 171 -2.43 -7.55 -1.14
C SER A 171 -1.27 -7.58 -0.13
N ILE A 172 -0.20 -6.84 -0.42
CA ILE A 172 1.02 -6.73 0.41
C ILE A 172 0.68 -6.15 1.80
N SER A 173 -0.16 -5.11 1.83
CA SER A 173 -0.63 -4.54 3.10
C SER A 173 -1.73 -5.41 3.72
N SER A 174 -1.67 -5.61 5.03
CA SER A 174 -2.65 -6.39 5.79
C SER A 174 -4.09 -5.87 5.71
N ILE A 175 -4.29 -4.63 5.27
CA ILE A 175 -5.60 -3.99 5.12
C ILE A 175 -5.95 -3.69 3.65
N ALA A 176 -5.09 -4.05 2.70
CA ALA A 176 -5.32 -3.80 1.29
C ALA A 176 -5.89 -5.06 0.62
N TYR A 177 -6.93 -4.88 -0.19
CA TYR A 177 -7.61 -5.96 -0.91
C TYR A 177 -7.79 -5.61 -2.38
N PHE A 178 -7.85 -6.63 -3.22
CA PHE A 178 -8.19 -6.52 -4.64
C PHE A 178 -9.15 -7.64 -5.02
N GLU A 179 -9.99 -7.39 -6.04
CA GLU A 179 -11.02 -8.32 -6.51
C GLU A 179 -10.45 -9.28 -7.55
N GLN A 180 -10.74 -10.59 -7.44
CA GLN A 180 -10.17 -11.57 -8.36
C GLN A 180 -11.10 -11.95 -9.52
N LYS A 181 -12.41 -12.02 -9.29
CA LYS A 181 -13.35 -12.61 -10.27
C LYS A 181 -13.91 -11.60 -11.25
N ARG A 182 -13.83 -10.30 -10.94
CA ARG A 182 -14.39 -9.20 -11.76
C ARG A 182 -15.89 -9.32 -12.05
N GLU A 183 -16.62 -10.18 -11.34
CA GLU A 183 -18.07 -10.40 -11.47
C GLU A 183 -18.87 -9.65 -10.39
N CYS A 184 -18.35 -8.50 -9.96
CA CYS A 184 -18.95 -7.73 -8.88
C CYS A 184 -20.34 -7.24 -9.28
N LYS A 185 -21.32 -7.47 -8.40
CA LYS A 185 -22.68 -6.97 -8.53
C LYS A 185 -22.97 -5.93 -7.45
N TYR A 186 -23.87 -4.99 -7.74
CA TYR A 186 -24.30 -4.00 -6.78
C TYR A 186 -25.82 -3.89 -6.69
N ILE A 187 -26.28 -3.42 -5.53
CA ILE A 187 -27.67 -3.06 -5.25
C ILE A 187 -27.69 -1.68 -4.60
N ASN A 188 -28.60 -0.81 -5.05
CA ASN A 188 -28.84 0.46 -4.38
C ASN A 188 -29.68 0.21 -3.12
N CYS A 189 -29.18 0.66 -1.97
CA CYS A 189 -29.85 0.50 -0.68
C CYS A 189 -30.00 1.86 0.00
N SER A 190 -31.11 2.55 -0.23
CA SER A 190 -31.40 3.82 0.44
C SER A 190 -31.67 3.66 1.94
N ASP A 191 -32.07 2.46 2.36
CA ASP A 191 -32.52 2.14 3.72
C ASP A 191 -31.42 1.49 4.59
N TRP A 192 -30.15 1.69 4.26
CA TRP A 192 -29.00 1.02 4.91
C TRP A 192 -29.03 1.07 6.45
N THR A 193 -29.38 2.21 7.02
CA THR A 193 -29.45 2.42 8.47
C THR A 193 -30.47 1.53 9.19
N LYS A 194 -31.45 0.94 8.48
CA LYS A 194 -32.41 -0.02 9.06
C LYS A 194 -31.81 -1.42 9.24
N TYR A 195 -30.78 -1.75 8.47
CA TYR A 195 -30.15 -3.07 8.46
C TYR A 195 -28.96 -3.16 9.42
N VAL A 196 -28.35 -2.02 9.73
CA VAL A 196 -27.17 -1.91 10.59
C VAL A 196 -27.58 -1.82 12.04
N GLU A 197 -26.98 -2.66 12.87
CA GLU A 197 -27.12 -2.61 14.33
C GLU A 197 -26.09 -1.67 14.94
N ILE A 198 -24.81 -1.81 14.56
CA ILE A 198 -23.74 -0.93 15.02
C ILE A 198 -22.83 -0.53 13.84
N ALA A 199 -22.56 0.77 13.71
CA ALA A 199 -21.62 1.33 12.73
C ALA A 199 -20.34 1.82 13.41
N VAL A 200 -19.19 1.53 12.82
CA VAL A 200 -17.87 1.95 13.31
C VAL A 200 -17.23 2.90 12.31
N GLU A 201 -17.23 4.20 12.64
CA GLU A 201 -16.49 5.25 11.90
C GLU A 201 -16.73 5.22 10.38
N ASP A 202 -17.93 4.83 9.94
CA ASP A 202 -18.31 4.61 8.53
C ASP A 202 -17.44 3.61 7.74
N GLN A 203 -16.62 2.81 8.44
CA GLN A 203 -15.64 1.88 7.86
C GLN A 203 -15.99 0.40 8.09
N LEU A 204 -16.85 0.10 9.06
CA LEU A 204 -17.27 -1.26 9.37
C LEU A 204 -18.68 -1.24 9.95
N TYR A 205 -19.54 -2.13 9.47
CA TYR A 205 -20.92 -2.23 9.89
C TYR A 205 -21.19 -3.64 10.41
N PHE A 206 -21.87 -3.73 11.55
CA PHE A 206 -22.36 -4.98 12.11
C PHE A 206 -23.84 -5.16 11.77
N VAL A 207 -24.15 -6.30 11.18
CA VAL A 207 -25.51 -6.71 10.84
C VAL A 207 -25.79 -8.08 11.46
N SER A 208 -27.04 -8.36 11.80
CA SER A 208 -27.42 -9.70 12.27
C SER A 208 -27.25 -10.73 11.15
N ASP A 209 -26.96 -11.98 11.52
CA ASP A 209 -26.76 -13.06 10.54
C ASP A 209 -27.99 -13.27 9.63
N TYR A 210 -29.20 -13.14 10.20
CA TYR A 210 -30.46 -13.17 9.45
C TYR A 210 -30.52 -12.10 8.36
N VAL A 211 -30.19 -10.85 8.70
CA VAL A 211 -30.17 -9.74 7.74
C VAL A 211 -29.07 -9.93 6.70
N TYR A 212 -27.90 -10.41 7.11
CA TYR A 212 -26.79 -10.69 6.20
C TYR A 212 -27.16 -11.69 5.11
N GLU A 213 -27.81 -12.80 5.49
CA GLU A 213 -28.30 -13.80 4.54
C GLU A 213 -29.43 -13.28 3.64
N GLN A 214 -30.30 -12.40 4.15
CA GLN A 214 -31.28 -11.70 3.31
C GLN A 214 -30.62 -10.80 2.27
N LEU A 215 -29.59 -10.03 2.67
CA LEU A 215 -28.85 -9.17 1.77
C LEU A 215 -28.09 -9.97 0.70
N LYS A 216 -27.53 -11.13 1.05
CA LYS A 216 -26.91 -12.06 0.10
C LYS A 216 -27.90 -12.58 -0.94
N LYS A 217 -29.07 -13.06 -0.50
CA LYS A 217 -30.13 -13.53 -1.41
C LYS A 217 -30.59 -12.42 -2.34
N ARG A 218 -30.83 -11.24 -1.78
CA ARG A 218 -31.19 -10.05 -2.55
C ARG A 218 -30.11 -9.69 -3.58
N MET A 219 -28.82 -9.77 -3.21
CA MET A 219 -27.69 -9.58 -4.12
C MET A 219 -27.70 -10.55 -5.29
N HIS A 220 -28.11 -11.79 -5.07
CA HIS A 220 -28.17 -12.80 -6.11
C HIS A 220 -29.35 -12.60 -7.07
N GLU A 221 -30.49 -12.09 -6.58
CA GLU A 221 -31.73 -11.89 -7.34
C GLU A 221 -31.80 -10.53 -8.05
N GLU A 222 -31.47 -9.45 -7.34
CA GLU A 222 -31.59 -8.05 -7.82
C GLU A 222 -30.24 -7.42 -8.23
N GLY A 223 -29.13 -8.14 -8.03
CA GLY A 223 -27.79 -7.61 -8.25
C GLY A 223 -27.54 -7.25 -9.72
N LYS A 224 -27.26 -5.97 -9.96
CA LYS A 224 -26.82 -5.50 -11.27
C LYS A 224 -25.31 -5.63 -11.38
N LEU A 225 -24.80 -6.12 -12.51
CA LEU A 225 -23.36 -6.13 -12.75
C LEU A 225 -22.82 -4.70 -12.70
N VAL A 226 -21.67 -4.53 -12.07
CA VAL A 226 -20.91 -3.28 -12.10
C VAL A 226 -20.30 -3.17 -13.51
N GLU A 227 -21.08 -2.67 -14.45
CA GLU A 227 -20.57 -2.19 -15.73
C GLU A 227 -19.90 -0.85 -15.47
N VAL A 228 -18.58 -0.84 -15.52
CA VAL A 228 -17.89 0.43 -15.70
C VAL A 228 -18.20 0.84 -17.12
N GLU A 229 -19.00 1.91 -17.27
CA GLU A 229 -18.76 2.80 -18.39
C GLU A 229 -17.28 3.13 -18.28
N ASP A 230 -16.44 2.47 -19.11
CA ASP A 230 -15.25 3.12 -19.60
C ASP A 230 -15.74 4.53 -19.83
N ILE A 231 -15.14 5.50 -19.14
CA ILE A 231 -15.28 6.85 -19.66
C ILE A 231 -14.83 6.62 -21.10
N LYS A 232 -15.78 6.63 -22.06
CA LYS A 232 -15.53 7.08 -23.40
C LYS A 232 -14.85 8.37 -23.08
N VAL A 233 -13.51 8.32 -23.04
CA VAL A 233 -12.65 9.46 -22.78
C VAL A 233 -13.36 10.48 -23.62
N GLN A 234 -14.02 11.44 -22.95
CA GLN A 234 -14.49 12.58 -23.71
C GLN A 234 -13.19 12.98 -24.35
N LYS A 235 -13.08 12.72 -25.65
CA LYS A 235 -12.12 13.35 -26.50
C LYS A 235 -12.57 14.81 -26.46
N ASP A 236 -12.48 15.46 -25.30
CA ASP A 236 -11.66 16.64 -25.23
C ASP A 236 -10.42 16.21 -26.00
N GLU A 237 -10.23 16.80 -27.17
CA GLU A 237 -9.01 16.68 -27.94
C GLU A 237 -7.87 17.10 -27.00
N TRP A 238 -7.46 16.18 -26.12
CA TRP A 238 -6.19 16.22 -25.46
C TRP A 238 -5.29 15.97 -26.66
N GLU A 239 -4.70 17.04 -27.18
CA GLU A 239 -3.48 16.94 -27.95
C GLU A 239 -2.51 16.15 -27.08
N TRP A 240 -2.56 14.82 -27.20
CA TRP A 240 -1.44 14.00 -26.81
C TRP A 240 -0.29 14.55 -27.63
N ASP A 241 0.79 14.96 -26.96
CA ASP A 241 2.03 15.25 -27.67
C ASP A 241 2.32 13.99 -28.49
N GLU A 242 2.20 14.07 -29.82
CA GLU A 242 2.34 12.91 -30.72
C GLU A 242 3.65 12.18 -30.44
N ARG A 243 4.66 12.92 -29.95
CA ARG A 243 5.96 12.40 -29.52
C ARG A 243 5.88 11.52 -28.28
N GLU A 244 5.07 11.86 -27.29
CA GLU A 244 4.89 11.06 -26.07
C GLU A 244 4.15 9.76 -26.38
N SER A 245 3.13 9.82 -27.23
CA SER A 245 2.46 8.62 -27.74
C SER A 245 3.44 7.70 -28.50
N SER A 246 4.22 8.29 -29.42
CA SER A 246 5.22 7.58 -30.20
C SER A 246 6.32 6.97 -29.32
N PHE A 247 6.75 7.68 -28.28
CA PHE A 247 7.72 7.18 -27.31
C PHE A 247 7.18 5.98 -26.54
N LEU A 248 5.94 6.04 -26.05
CA LEU A 248 5.34 4.93 -25.30
C LEU A 248 5.13 3.70 -26.18
N GLN A 249 4.70 3.88 -27.42
CA GLN A 249 4.63 2.81 -28.42
C GLN A 249 6.01 2.20 -28.69
N TYR A 250 7.05 3.03 -28.77
CA TYR A 250 8.42 2.56 -28.93
C TYR A 250 8.89 1.74 -27.72
N VAL A 251 8.65 2.21 -26.50
CA VAL A 251 8.95 1.46 -25.26
C VAL A 251 8.21 0.12 -25.25
N GLN A 252 6.91 0.10 -25.56
CA GLN A 252 6.11 -1.13 -25.67
C GLN A 252 6.75 -2.12 -26.66
N SER A 253 7.14 -1.65 -27.84
CA SER A 253 7.80 -2.50 -28.84
C SER A 253 9.15 -3.05 -28.36
N MET A 254 9.97 -2.25 -27.65
CA MET A 254 11.25 -2.71 -27.10
C MET A 254 11.07 -3.73 -25.98
N VAL A 255 10.08 -3.52 -25.10
CA VAL A 255 9.74 -4.45 -24.01
C VAL A 255 9.33 -5.80 -24.60
N HIS A 256 8.44 -5.80 -25.59
CA HIS A 256 8.01 -7.00 -26.30
C HIS A 256 9.17 -7.71 -27.01
N ASN A 257 10.00 -6.98 -27.75
CA ASN A 257 11.17 -7.53 -28.47
C ASN A 257 12.20 -8.17 -27.54
N LYS A 258 12.31 -7.69 -26.30
CA LYS A 258 13.19 -8.28 -25.28
C LYS A 258 12.56 -9.46 -24.53
N GLY A 259 11.35 -9.88 -24.91
CA GLY A 259 10.61 -10.98 -24.28
C GLY A 259 10.12 -10.66 -22.87
N LEU A 260 9.89 -9.37 -22.57
CA LEU A 260 9.26 -8.93 -21.34
C LEU A 260 7.76 -8.86 -21.55
N TYR A 261 6.99 -9.60 -20.74
CA TYR A 261 5.52 -9.59 -20.78
C TYR A 261 5.02 -8.75 -19.60
N LEU A 262 4.81 -7.46 -19.85
CA LEU A 262 4.34 -6.49 -18.88
C LEU A 262 3.00 -5.92 -19.35
N ASP A 263 2.14 -5.60 -18.41
CA ASP A 263 0.88 -4.92 -18.72
C ASP A 263 1.16 -3.51 -19.24
N GLU A 264 0.45 -3.07 -20.28
CA GLU A 264 0.64 -1.72 -20.83
C GLU A 264 0.40 -0.64 -19.77
N THR A 265 -0.53 -0.89 -18.84
CA THR A 265 -0.83 -0.01 -17.72
C THR A 265 0.40 0.19 -16.83
N ASP A 266 1.23 -0.84 -16.63
CA ASP A 266 2.46 -0.74 -15.84
C ASP A 266 3.50 0.16 -16.54
N ILE A 267 3.57 0.10 -17.87
CA ILE A 267 4.44 0.97 -18.67
C ILE A 267 4.01 2.43 -18.54
N TYR A 268 2.70 2.69 -18.67
CA TYR A 268 2.14 4.04 -18.50
C TYR A 268 2.35 4.56 -17.07
N ASN A 269 2.06 3.74 -16.06
CA ASN A 269 2.26 4.11 -14.66
C ASN A 269 3.73 4.43 -14.37
N PHE A 270 4.66 3.67 -14.93
CA PHE A 270 6.09 3.93 -14.76
C PHE A 270 6.50 5.24 -15.43
N HIS A 271 6.07 5.48 -16.66
CA HIS A 271 6.34 6.72 -17.37
C HIS A 271 5.86 7.96 -16.60
N ILE A 272 4.61 7.92 -16.12
CA ILE A 272 4.01 8.99 -15.32
C ILE A 272 4.77 9.16 -14.00
N SER A 273 5.14 8.06 -13.34
CA SER A 273 5.81 8.11 -12.04
C SER A 273 7.20 8.74 -12.14
N VAL A 274 7.97 8.36 -13.15
CA VAL A 274 9.32 8.88 -13.40
C VAL A 274 9.30 10.36 -13.80
N LYS A 275 8.25 10.81 -14.51
CA LYS A 275 8.06 12.24 -14.81
C LYS A 275 7.63 13.05 -13.60
N THR A 276 6.75 12.52 -12.76
CA THR A 276 6.14 13.27 -11.64
C THR A 276 6.97 13.27 -10.36
N ASN A 277 7.75 12.22 -10.09
CA ASN A 277 8.50 12.07 -8.85
C ASN A 277 9.96 11.67 -9.10
N MET A 278 10.89 12.25 -8.34
CA MET A 278 12.33 11.97 -8.47
C MET A 278 12.70 10.55 -8.07
N LEU A 279 11.92 9.93 -7.18
CA LEU A 279 12.14 8.54 -6.76
C LEU A 279 10.91 7.69 -7.09
N THR A 280 11.12 6.71 -7.97
CA THR A 280 10.13 5.68 -8.32
C THR A 280 10.63 4.31 -7.89
N ILE A 281 9.82 3.54 -7.18
CA ILE A 281 10.16 2.18 -6.74
C ILE A 281 9.32 1.18 -7.53
N LEU A 282 9.98 0.21 -8.14
CA LEU A 282 9.36 -0.94 -8.78
C LEU A 282 9.44 -2.16 -7.85
N GLY A 283 8.29 -2.60 -7.38
CA GLY A 283 8.13 -3.79 -6.56
C GLY A 283 7.56 -4.96 -7.33
N GLY A 284 7.82 -6.18 -6.87
CA GLY A 284 7.24 -7.39 -7.43
C GLY A 284 7.99 -8.64 -7.02
N ILE A 285 7.47 -9.80 -7.37
CA ILE A 285 8.12 -11.10 -7.12
C ILE A 285 9.47 -11.14 -7.87
N PRO A 286 10.49 -11.83 -7.34
CA PRO A 286 11.71 -12.11 -8.09
C PRO A 286 11.42 -12.72 -9.47
N GLY A 287 12.17 -12.30 -10.49
CA GLY A 287 12.03 -12.84 -11.85
C GLY A 287 10.89 -12.27 -12.71
N VAL A 288 10.12 -11.28 -12.22
CA VAL A 288 9.07 -10.58 -13.02
C VAL A 288 9.66 -9.64 -14.09
N GLY A 289 10.97 -9.38 -14.06
CA GLY A 289 11.65 -8.56 -15.08
C GLY A 289 11.79 -7.08 -14.74
N LYS A 290 11.58 -6.68 -13.47
CA LYS A 290 11.71 -5.30 -12.96
C LYS A 290 12.97 -4.59 -13.48
N SER A 291 14.14 -5.16 -13.19
CA SER A 291 15.45 -4.59 -13.55
C SER A 291 15.60 -4.46 -15.07
N ARG A 292 15.20 -5.49 -15.82
CA ARG A 292 15.26 -5.49 -17.29
C ARG A 292 14.29 -4.48 -17.92
N PHE A 293 13.15 -4.24 -17.29
CA PHE A 293 12.21 -3.21 -17.72
C PHE A 293 12.81 -1.80 -17.57
N VAL A 294 13.35 -1.48 -16.40
CA VAL A 294 14.02 -0.18 -16.15
C VAL A 294 15.13 0.05 -17.15
N GLN A 295 15.96 -0.97 -17.38
CA GLN A 295 17.02 -0.90 -18.37
C GLN A 295 16.48 -0.63 -19.78
N THR A 296 15.43 -1.35 -20.18
CA THR A 296 14.82 -1.18 -21.52
C THR A 296 14.20 0.20 -21.69
N TYR A 297 13.58 0.74 -20.65
CA TYR A 297 13.04 2.08 -20.64
C TYR A 297 14.15 3.16 -20.75
N ALA A 298 15.24 3.00 -20.01
CA ALA A 298 16.39 3.89 -20.07
C ALA A 298 17.07 3.87 -21.46
N GLU A 299 17.21 2.69 -22.06
CA GLU A 299 17.70 2.55 -23.44
C GLU A 299 16.76 3.21 -24.46
N ALA A 300 15.44 3.13 -24.24
CA ALA A 300 14.47 3.78 -25.11
C ALA A 300 14.58 5.32 -25.07
N LEU A 301 15.01 5.87 -23.92
CA LEU A 301 15.38 7.29 -23.76
C LEU A 301 16.77 7.63 -24.33
N GLY A 302 17.49 6.65 -24.86
CA GLY A 302 18.83 6.82 -25.42
C GLY A 302 19.95 6.95 -24.38
N LEU A 303 19.71 6.54 -23.13
CA LEU A 303 20.71 6.60 -22.06
C LEU A 303 21.70 5.43 -22.17
N GLN A 304 22.98 5.70 -21.95
CA GLN A 304 24.02 4.67 -22.04
C GLN A 304 24.37 4.11 -20.66
N TYR A 305 24.44 2.78 -20.57
CA TYR A 305 24.85 2.10 -19.35
C TYR A 305 26.28 2.46 -18.96
N GLY A 306 26.48 2.86 -17.70
CA GLY A 306 27.77 3.28 -17.16
C GLY A 306 28.09 4.77 -17.34
N GLU A 307 27.31 5.49 -18.14
CA GLU A 307 27.40 6.95 -18.29
C GLU A 307 26.14 7.62 -17.73
N GLU A 308 25.08 7.77 -18.52
CA GLU A 308 23.84 8.41 -18.04
C GLU A 308 22.90 7.45 -17.29
N LEU A 309 23.03 6.15 -17.54
CA LEU A 309 22.36 5.10 -16.79
C LEU A 309 23.36 4.46 -15.83
N VAL A 310 23.24 4.77 -14.54
CA VAL A 310 24.10 4.25 -13.49
C VAL A 310 23.37 3.20 -12.69
N TRP A 311 23.96 2.01 -12.60
CA TRP A 311 23.38 0.86 -11.93
C TRP A 311 24.14 0.55 -10.65
N ILE A 312 23.44 0.61 -9.51
CA ILE A 312 24.01 0.41 -8.17
C ILE A 312 23.31 -0.78 -7.53
N PRO A 313 23.93 -1.97 -7.54
CA PRO A 313 23.42 -3.11 -6.79
C PRO A 313 23.60 -2.86 -5.28
N ILE A 314 22.51 -2.91 -4.52
CA ILE A 314 22.55 -2.64 -3.09
C ILE A 314 22.99 -3.89 -2.34
N SER A 315 24.12 -3.79 -1.65
CA SER A 315 24.59 -4.86 -0.77
C SER A 315 23.80 -4.87 0.54
N PRO A 316 23.49 -6.05 1.12
CA PRO A 316 23.06 -6.19 2.52
C PRO A 316 24.03 -5.52 3.51
N SER A 317 25.29 -5.41 3.06
CA SER A 317 26.32 -4.44 3.40
C SER A 317 25.92 -3.10 3.99
N TYR A 318 25.03 -2.44 3.26
CA TYR A 318 24.89 -0.99 3.32
C TYR A 318 24.10 -0.60 4.55
N GLN A 319 24.74 0.12 5.45
CA GLN A 319 24.17 0.56 6.72
C GLN A 319 24.23 2.07 6.90
N GLU A 320 25.04 2.79 6.12
CA GLU A 320 25.20 4.22 6.25
C GLU A 320 25.35 4.93 4.90
N PRO A 321 25.11 6.25 4.83
CA PRO A 321 25.22 6.99 3.57
C PRO A 321 26.62 6.93 2.95
N HIS A 322 27.66 6.72 3.75
CA HIS A 322 29.04 6.59 3.27
C HIS A 322 29.25 5.35 2.40
N ASP A 323 28.48 4.28 2.61
CA ASP A 323 28.54 3.10 1.75
C ASP A 323 28.17 3.44 0.30
N LEU A 324 27.31 4.44 0.13
CA LEU A 324 26.83 4.90 -1.16
C LEU A 324 27.64 6.09 -1.71
N LEU A 325 28.00 7.05 -0.86
CA LEU A 325 28.61 8.32 -1.25
C LEU A 325 30.13 8.34 -1.11
N GLY A 326 30.68 7.57 -0.17
CA GLY A 326 32.06 7.70 0.29
C GLY A 326 32.17 8.46 1.62
N TYR A 327 33.40 8.61 2.10
CA TYR A 327 33.69 9.22 3.38
C TYR A 327 34.95 10.09 3.33
N LEU A 328 35.06 11.01 4.27
CA LEU A 328 36.27 11.78 4.48
C LEU A 328 37.25 10.98 5.35
N HIS A 329 38.41 10.62 4.80
CA HIS A 329 39.44 9.93 5.56
C HIS A 329 40.09 10.91 6.56
N PRO A 330 40.57 10.46 7.74
CA PRO A 330 41.17 11.34 8.75
C PRO A 330 42.36 12.20 8.30
N ASN A 331 42.99 11.85 7.17
CA ASN A 331 44.03 12.66 6.53
C ASN A 331 43.45 13.84 5.71
N GLY A 332 42.13 14.05 5.74
CA GLY A 332 41.39 15.08 5.02
C GLY A 332 41.14 14.80 3.53
N THR A 333 41.50 13.61 3.03
CA THR A 333 41.19 13.19 1.65
C THR A 333 39.81 12.52 1.60
N PHE A 334 38.95 12.95 0.70
CA PHE A 334 37.66 12.30 0.46
C PHE A 334 37.84 11.04 -0.40
N ILE A 335 37.35 9.91 0.10
CA ILE A 335 37.38 8.62 -0.58
C ILE A 335 35.96 8.33 -1.07
N GLU A 336 35.76 8.42 -2.39
CA GLU A 336 34.50 8.08 -3.05
C GLU A 336 34.19 6.58 -2.92
N SER A 337 32.90 6.25 -2.79
CA SER A 337 32.44 4.87 -2.89
C SER A 337 32.58 4.31 -4.32
N GLU A 338 32.65 2.99 -4.45
CA GLU A 338 32.76 2.27 -5.72
C GLU A 338 31.51 2.43 -6.62
N THR A 339 30.41 2.96 -6.07
CA THR A 339 29.12 3.16 -6.75
C THR A 339 29.16 4.20 -7.88
N LYS A 340 30.18 5.06 -7.93
CA LYS A 340 30.32 6.21 -8.87
C LYS A 340 29.16 7.21 -8.82
N LEU A 341 28.34 7.16 -7.76
CA LEU A 341 27.17 8.01 -7.63
C LEU A 341 27.58 9.49 -7.60
N VAL A 342 28.59 9.82 -6.81
CA VAL A 342 29.05 11.20 -6.60
C VAL A 342 29.53 11.83 -7.92
N ARG A 343 30.39 11.14 -8.67
CA ARG A 343 30.79 11.59 -10.01
C ARG A 343 29.62 11.81 -10.96
N THR A 344 28.61 10.95 -10.90
CA THR A 344 27.42 11.05 -11.76
C THR A 344 26.60 12.28 -11.41
N LEU A 345 26.41 12.56 -10.11
CA LEU A 345 25.73 13.77 -9.66
C LEU A 345 26.49 15.04 -10.08
N MET A 346 27.83 15.02 -10.04
CA MET A 346 28.65 16.12 -10.55
C MET A 346 28.47 16.32 -12.06
N LYS A 347 28.58 15.25 -12.86
CA LYS A 347 28.33 15.31 -14.31
C LYS A 347 26.94 15.84 -14.64
N ALA A 348 25.93 15.42 -13.88
CA ALA A 348 24.55 15.87 -14.05
C ALA A 348 24.37 17.36 -13.74
N LYS A 349 25.09 17.88 -12.74
CA LYS A 349 25.12 19.32 -12.43
C LYS A 349 25.75 20.14 -13.55
N GLU A 350 26.83 19.66 -14.15
CA GLU A 350 27.49 20.32 -15.29
C GLU A 350 26.66 20.26 -16.56
N ASN A 351 25.83 19.22 -16.72
CA ASN A 351 25.02 18.97 -17.91
C ASN A 351 23.51 18.96 -17.59
N PRO A 352 22.90 20.10 -17.21
CA PRO A 352 21.50 20.15 -16.74
C PRO A 352 20.47 19.76 -17.81
N ASN A 353 20.83 19.77 -19.09
CA ASN A 353 19.96 19.35 -20.20
C ASN A 353 20.03 17.84 -20.48
N GLN A 354 21.05 17.14 -19.97
CA GLN A 354 21.21 15.70 -20.13
C GLN A 354 20.49 14.97 -19.00
N LEU A 355 19.67 13.97 -19.34
CA LEU A 355 18.96 13.16 -18.37
C LEU A 355 19.87 12.06 -17.82
N TYR A 356 19.77 11.80 -16.52
CA TYR A 356 20.48 10.73 -15.82
C TYR A 356 19.49 9.86 -15.06
N ILE A 357 19.64 8.55 -15.16
CA ILE A 357 18.88 7.57 -14.37
C ILE A 357 19.85 6.81 -13.48
N ILE A 358 19.61 6.87 -12.17
CA ILE A 358 20.35 6.14 -11.15
C ILE A 358 19.43 5.03 -10.64
N VAL A 359 19.84 3.79 -10.86
CA VAL A 359 19.08 2.61 -10.47
C VAL A 359 19.69 1.99 -9.21
N PHE A 360 18.90 1.88 -8.14
CA PHE A 360 19.24 1.11 -6.94
C PHE A 360 18.58 -0.26 -7.03
N ASP A 361 19.37 -1.25 -7.44
CA ASP A 361 18.87 -2.61 -7.64
C ASP A 361 18.85 -3.37 -6.31
N GLU A 362 17.76 -4.10 -6.07
CA GLU A 362 17.48 -4.82 -4.81
C GLU A 362 17.57 -3.92 -3.57
N MET A 363 16.97 -2.73 -3.68
CA MET A 363 17.02 -1.65 -2.70
C MET A 363 16.67 -2.11 -1.27
N ASN A 364 15.78 -3.09 -1.13
CA ASN A 364 15.33 -3.61 0.16
C ASN A 364 16.12 -4.81 0.70
N MET A 365 17.30 -5.12 0.15
CA MET A 365 18.25 -6.04 0.79
C MET A 365 18.85 -5.47 2.09
N SER A 366 18.89 -4.15 2.21
CA SER A 366 19.33 -3.44 3.41
C SER A 366 18.27 -2.45 3.89
N HIS A 367 18.49 -1.86 5.06
CA HIS A 367 17.57 -0.86 5.61
C HIS A 367 17.71 0.45 4.84
N ILE A 368 16.87 0.62 3.81
CA ILE A 368 16.88 1.77 2.88
C ILE A 368 17.04 3.10 3.61
N GLU A 369 16.29 3.28 4.69
CA GLU A 369 16.32 4.55 5.43
C GLU A 369 17.71 4.91 5.90
N HIS A 370 18.56 3.96 6.28
CA HIS A 370 19.84 4.29 6.88
C HIS A 370 20.81 4.88 5.86
N TRP A 371 21.05 4.16 4.76
CA TRP A 371 22.00 4.60 3.73
C TRP A 371 21.41 5.66 2.78
N PHE A 372 20.07 5.74 2.66
CA PHE A 372 19.40 6.71 1.78
C PHE A 372 18.90 7.96 2.52
N THR A 373 19.17 8.11 3.82
CA THR A 373 18.70 9.25 4.66
C THR A 373 18.90 10.63 4.00
N PRO A 374 20.11 10.96 3.47
CA PRO A 374 20.36 12.31 2.95
C PRO A 374 19.47 12.63 1.76
N PHE A 375 19.28 11.66 0.86
CA PHE A 375 18.40 11.81 -0.30
C PHE A 375 16.94 11.98 0.10
N LEU A 376 16.45 11.23 1.09
CA LEU A 376 15.07 11.37 1.56
C LEU A 376 14.76 12.78 2.06
N SER A 377 15.75 13.48 2.61
CA SER A 377 15.58 14.84 3.13
C SER A 377 15.70 15.89 2.01
N VAL A 378 16.68 15.71 1.12
CA VAL A 378 16.97 16.67 0.04
C VAL A 378 15.90 16.63 -1.05
N LEU A 379 15.34 15.46 -1.37
CA LEU A 379 14.32 15.30 -2.42
C LEU A 379 12.98 15.99 -2.09
N GLU A 380 12.71 16.30 -0.82
CA GLU A 380 11.51 17.04 -0.38
C GLU A 380 11.61 18.55 -0.62
N LEU A 381 12.83 19.06 -0.81
CA LEU A 381 13.07 20.48 -0.96
C LEU A 381 12.78 20.95 -2.39
N GLU A 382 12.49 22.25 -2.53
CA GLU A 382 12.45 22.90 -3.85
C GLU A 382 13.80 22.76 -4.55
N THR A 383 13.79 22.67 -5.88
CA THR A 383 14.96 22.39 -6.72
C THR A 383 16.21 23.20 -6.34
N LYS A 384 16.06 24.50 -6.05
CA LYS A 384 17.17 25.40 -5.68
C LYS A 384 17.84 25.09 -4.32
N ASN A 385 17.15 24.35 -3.47
CA ASN A 385 17.58 24.01 -2.11
C ASN A 385 18.04 22.55 -2.01
N ARG A 386 18.11 21.81 -3.13
CA ARG A 386 18.47 20.40 -3.14
C ARG A 386 19.98 20.19 -3.02
N ILE A 387 20.55 20.55 -1.89
CA ILE A 387 22.00 20.47 -1.64
C ILE A 387 22.30 19.25 -0.79
N LEU A 388 23.05 18.30 -1.37
CA LEU A 388 23.59 17.13 -0.71
C LEU A 388 24.95 17.46 -0.11
N ASN A 389 25.08 17.33 1.21
CA ASN A 389 26.35 17.50 1.91
C ASN A 389 27.10 16.16 1.95
N LEU A 390 28.32 16.12 1.44
CA LEU A 390 29.17 14.91 1.42
C LEU A 390 30.11 14.84 2.62
N TYR A 391 30.74 15.96 2.98
CA TYR A 391 31.65 16.07 4.11
C TYR A 391 31.78 17.53 4.56
N GLU A 392 32.24 17.77 5.78
CA GLU A 392 32.57 19.12 6.25
C GLU A 392 33.94 19.56 5.71
N GLY A 393 34.00 20.75 5.09
CA GLY A 393 35.22 21.25 4.47
C GLY A 393 36.36 21.39 5.47
N VAL A 394 37.46 20.68 5.24
CA VAL A 394 38.70 20.86 5.99
C VAL A 394 39.47 22.01 5.35
N GLN A 395 39.83 23.03 6.14
CA GLN A 395 40.72 24.10 5.66
C GLN A 395 42.07 23.46 5.26
N ASP A 396 42.59 23.84 4.10
CA ASP A 396 43.92 23.48 3.57
C ASP A 396 44.08 22.18 2.75
N ILE A 397 43.00 21.44 2.42
CA ILE A 397 43.09 20.27 1.52
C ILE A 397 42.08 20.39 0.36
N GLU A 398 42.61 20.60 -0.85
CA GLU A 398 41.81 20.67 -2.08
C GLU A 398 41.48 19.24 -2.54
N ASN A 399 40.23 18.82 -2.31
CA ASN A 399 39.70 17.54 -2.79
C ASN A 399 39.14 17.72 -4.20
N SER A 400 39.28 16.69 -5.05
CA SER A 400 38.71 16.69 -6.41
C SER A 400 37.19 16.64 -6.43
N ILE A 401 36.58 16.15 -5.34
CA ILE A 401 35.15 16.09 -5.13
C ILE A 401 34.77 17.23 -4.17
N PRO A 402 33.75 18.05 -4.49
CA PRO A 402 33.33 19.15 -3.63
C PRO A 402 32.65 18.65 -2.35
N SER A 403 32.65 19.46 -1.29
CA SER A 403 31.98 19.15 -0.03
C SER A 403 30.46 19.08 -0.14
N THR A 404 29.87 19.76 -1.13
CA THR A 404 28.44 19.79 -1.39
C THR A 404 28.12 19.65 -2.88
N ILE A 405 27.00 19.00 -3.19
CA ILE A 405 26.51 18.78 -4.55
C ILE A 405 25.05 19.17 -4.65
N GLU A 406 24.68 19.92 -5.67
CA GLU A 406 23.29 20.27 -5.96
C GLU A 406 22.65 19.20 -6.85
N ILE A 407 21.45 18.74 -6.48
CA ILE A 407 20.69 17.74 -7.24
C ILE A 407 19.67 18.44 -8.15
N GLY A 408 19.93 18.41 -9.46
CA GLY A 408 19.07 18.98 -10.49
C GLY A 408 17.83 18.15 -10.83
N GLU A 409 16.92 18.72 -11.62
CA GLU A 409 15.69 18.04 -12.09
C GLU A 409 15.93 16.98 -13.16
N ASN A 410 17.15 16.96 -13.71
CA ASN A 410 17.63 16.04 -14.74
C ASN A 410 18.11 14.69 -14.18
N ILE A 411 17.95 14.45 -12.87
CA ILE A 411 18.25 13.19 -12.22
C ILE A 411 16.95 12.48 -11.84
N ILE A 412 16.90 11.19 -12.16
CA ILE A 412 15.83 10.28 -11.76
C ILE A 412 16.44 9.13 -10.98
N PHE A 413 15.89 8.86 -9.80
CA PHE A 413 16.20 7.70 -9.00
C PHE A 413 15.13 6.62 -9.22
N VAL A 414 15.56 5.40 -9.52
CA VAL A 414 14.68 4.24 -9.65
C VAL A 414 15.16 3.15 -8.71
N GLY A 415 14.30 2.68 -7.81
CA GLY A 415 14.59 1.55 -6.93
C GLY A 415 13.90 0.28 -7.43
N THR A 416 14.55 -0.87 -7.36
CA THR A 416 13.86 -2.17 -7.51
C THR A 416 13.77 -2.85 -6.15
N VAL A 417 12.60 -3.43 -5.82
CA VAL A 417 12.38 -4.15 -4.56
C VAL A 417 11.74 -5.50 -4.81
N ASN A 418 12.17 -6.50 -4.04
CA ASN A 418 11.58 -7.84 -4.05
C ASN A 418 10.60 -7.96 -2.87
N PHE A 419 9.49 -8.69 -3.04
CA PHE A 419 8.50 -8.90 -1.96
C PHE A 419 8.57 -10.32 -1.35
N ASP A 420 9.76 -10.90 -1.31
CA ASP A 420 10.06 -12.21 -0.73
C ASP A 420 10.41 -12.11 0.77
N GLU A 421 10.33 -13.25 1.48
CA GLU A 421 10.57 -13.32 2.94
C GLU A 421 11.99 -12.91 3.36
N THR A 422 12.93 -12.88 2.43
CA THR A 422 14.35 -12.60 2.64
C THR A 422 14.69 -11.11 2.63
N THR A 423 13.74 -10.22 2.35
CA THR A 423 13.98 -8.79 2.23
C THR A 423 13.36 -7.96 3.35
N LYS A 424 13.83 -6.72 3.52
CA LYS A 424 13.38 -5.80 4.57
C LYS A 424 12.05 -5.12 4.18
N GLU A 425 11.19 -4.91 5.16
CA GLU A 425 9.97 -4.12 4.99
C GLU A 425 10.32 -2.65 4.68
N LEU A 426 9.55 -2.04 3.78
CA LEU A 426 9.65 -0.61 3.47
C LEU A 426 8.95 0.18 4.57
N SER A 427 9.54 1.30 4.99
CA SER A 427 8.93 2.17 5.99
C SER A 427 7.83 3.04 5.39
N ASP A 428 6.86 3.44 6.22
CA ASP A 428 5.80 4.37 5.82
C ASP A 428 6.39 5.72 5.36
N ARG A 429 7.48 6.19 5.99
CA ARG A 429 8.16 7.44 5.62
C ARG A 429 8.72 7.41 4.20
N LEU A 430 9.26 6.27 3.76
CA LEU A 430 9.72 6.09 2.39
C LEU A 430 8.54 6.01 1.42
N LEU A 431 7.50 5.26 1.79
CA LEU A 431 6.31 5.07 0.94
C LEU A 431 5.54 6.39 0.71
N ASP A 432 5.49 7.27 1.71
CA ASP A 432 4.86 8.59 1.57
C ASP A 432 5.56 9.50 0.55
N ARG A 433 6.83 9.22 0.22
CA ARG A 433 7.70 10.07 -0.61
C ARG A 433 7.96 9.49 -2.00
N THR A 434 7.51 8.26 -2.27
CA THR A 434 7.90 7.52 -3.47
C THR A 434 6.67 6.98 -4.20
N ASN A 435 6.77 6.91 -5.52
CA ASN A 435 5.77 6.20 -6.30
C ASN A 435 6.14 4.72 -6.31
N LEU A 436 5.32 3.88 -5.64
CA LEU A 436 5.48 2.43 -5.66
C LEU A 436 4.61 1.81 -6.75
N ILE A 437 5.25 1.17 -7.72
CA ILE A 437 4.58 0.43 -8.80
C ILE A 437 4.84 -1.06 -8.58
N THR A 438 3.78 -1.85 -8.51
CA THR A 438 3.89 -3.30 -8.30
C THR A 438 3.69 -4.02 -9.62
N LEU A 439 4.76 -4.52 -10.21
CA LEU A 439 4.68 -5.34 -11.42
C LEU A 439 4.09 -6.70 -11.10
N GLN A 440 3.12 -7.12 -11.91
CA GLN A 440 2.51 -8.43 -11.82
C GLN A 440 2.95 -9.31 -12.98
N LYS A 441 2.99 -10.63 -12.75
CA LYS A 441 3.25 -11.59 -13.82
C LYS A 441 1.95 -11.82 -14.57
N ILE A 442 1.96 -11.58 -15.87
CA ILE A 442 0.84 -11.94 -16.75
C ILE A 442 0.73 -13.49 -16.75
N PRO A 443 -0.47 -14.07 -16.56
CA PRO A 443 -0.70 -15.50 -16.68
C PRO A 443 -0.20 -16.06 -18.02
N PHE A 444 0.40 -17.25 -18.02
CA PHE A 444 0.97 -17.85 -19.23
C PHE A 444 -0.06 -18.03 -20.36
N CYS A 445 -1.34 -18.23 -20.03
CA CYS A 445 -2.43 -18.35 -20.99
C CYS A 445 -2.83 -17.03 -21.67
N GLU A 446 -2.47 -15.89 -21.08
CA GLU A 446 -2.68 -14.55 -21.63
C GLU A 446 -1.43 -14.04 -22.37
N MET A 447 -0.35 -14.85 -22.41
CA MET A 447 0.80 -14.62 -23.28
C MET A 447 0.45 -14.99 -24.72
N ASP A 448 -0.56 -14.33 -25.30
CA ASP A 448 -0.80 -14.46 -26.72
C ASP A 448 0.41 -13.88 -27.48
N MET A 449 0.90 -14.67 -28.45
CA MET A 449 1.94 -14.25 -29.38
C MET A 449 1.36 -13.19 -30.33
N GLU A 450 1.13 -11.97 -29.85
CA GLU A 450 0.89 -10.85 -30.73
C GLU A 450 2.20 -10.54 -31.48
N GLN A 451 2.31 -11.05 -32.71
CA GLN A 451 3.29 -10.57 -33.68
C GLN A 451 2.90 -9.16 -34.15
N GLY A 452 2.96 -8.20 -33.22
CA GLY A 452 2.79 -6.78 -33.53
C GLY A 452 3.91 -6.31 -34.45
N LYS A 453 3.54 -5.60 -35.52
CA LYS A 453 4.51 -4.98 -36.44
C LYS A 453 5.53 -4.16 -35.65
N VAL A 454 6.80 -4.48 -35.82
CA VAL A 454 7.91 -3.75 -35.23
C VAL A 454 7.90 -2.31 -35.75
N VAL A 455 7.57 -1.36 -34.89
CA VAL A 455 7.77 0.05 -35.18
C VAL A 455 9.21 0.39 -34.83
N LEU A 456 10.10 0.34 -35.82
CA LEU A 456 11.50 0.78 -35.69
C LEU A 456 11.54 2.31 -35.66
N HIS A 457 11.35 2.92 -34.50
CA HIS A 457 11.77 4.30 -34.26
C HIS A 457 13.19 4.30 -33.67
N PRO A 458 14.08 5.22 -34.08
CA PRO A 458 15.36 5.39 -33.41
C PRO A 458 15.15 5.82 -31.95
N PRO A 459 16.11 5.58 -31.03
CA PRO A 459 16.01 6.05 -29.65
C PRO A 459 15.77 7.56 -29.65
N LEU A 460 14.69 7.97 -28.99
CA LEU A 460 14.38 9.38 -28.80
C LEU A 460 15.38 9.92 -27.79
N LYS A 461 16.39 10.66 -28.24
CA LYS A 461 17.23 11.46 -27.34
C LYS A 461 16.37 12.60 -26.81
N VAL A 462 15.76 12.39 -25.65
CA VAL A 462 14.93 13.40 -24.98
C VAL A 462 15.79 14.18 -24.00
N THR A 463 15.77 15.51 -24.08
CA THR A 463 16.43 16.35 -23.08
C THR A 463 15.67 16.33 -21.76
N ALA A 464 16.34 16.62 -20.63
CA ALA A 464 15.69 16.71 -19.33
C ALA A 464 14.55 17.77 -19.32
N GLY A 465 14.73 18.85 -20.08
CA GLY A 465 13.73 19.90 -20.26
C GLY A 465 12.46 19.42 -20.95
N GLU A 466 12.60 18.66 -22.03
CA GLU A 466 11.48 18.09 -22.78
C GLU A 466 10.80 16.95 -22.00
N PHE A 467 11.57 16.12 -21.31
CA PHE A 467 11.05 14.97 -20.60
C PHE A 467 10.23 15.36 -19.36
N ARG A 468 10.66 16.39 -18.61
CA ARG A 468 10.06 16.72 -17.30
C ARG A 468 9.59 18.17 -17.17
N ILE A 469 10.43 19.13 -17.57
CA ILE A 469 10.25 20.55 -17.26
C ILE A 469 9.05 21.13 -18.04
N ASN A 470 8.92 20.81 -19.33
CA ASN A 470 7.80 21.26 -20.15
C ASN A 470 6.47 20.63 -19.72
N TRP A 471 6.49 19.36 -19.33
CA TRP A 471 5.31 18.64 -18.85
C TRP A 471 4.79 19.19 -17.52
N MET A 472 5.67 19.56 -16.59
CA MET A 472 5.27 20.21 -15.32
C MET A 472 4.81 21.66 -15.51
N ARG A 473 5.34 22.39 -16.49
CA ARG A 473 4.96 23.80 -16.77
C ARG A 473 3.58 23.93 -17.40
N ASN A 474 3.17 23.00 -18.25
CA ASN A 474 1.85 23.00 -18.89
C ASN A 474 0.68 22.64 -17.95
N LYS A 475 0.94 22.42 -16.65
CA LYS A 475 -0.06 22.11 -15.62
C LYS A 475 -0.38 23.26 -14.67
N ARG A 476 0.16 24.47 -14.89
CA ARG A 476 -0.16 25.66 -14.08
C ARG A 476 -1.34 26.44 -14.61
#